data_AF-A0AAV9EAR9-F1
#
_entry.id   AF-A0AAV9EAR9-F1
#
_cell.length_a   1.000
_cell.length_b   1.000
_cell.length_c   1.000
_cell.angle_alpha   90.00
_cell.angle_beta   90.00
_cell.angle_gamma   90.00
#
_symmetry.space_group_name_H-M   'P 1'
#
loop_
_entity.id
_entity.type
_entity.pdbx_description
1 polymer ?
#
loop_
_entity_poly.entity_id
_entity_poly.type
_entity_poly.pdbx_seq_one_letter_code
_entity_poly.pdbx_strand_id
1 'polypeptide(L)' 'MRRTSCRSTSGAISRRRGSVLRRRSLQNLHEELRMLIPGGGRTLRSEELLSLTADYIMFLRFKVNVLRAISEMYMP' A
#
# COMPACT_ATOMS: atom_id res chain seq x y z
N MET A 1 44.25 -24.17 -34.91
CA MET A 1 44.07 -23.44 -33.62
C MET A 1 42.90 -22.47 -33.77
N ARG A 2 41.78 -22.70 -33.07
CA ARG A 2 40.55 -21.90 -33.17
C ARG A 2 40.60 -20.74 -32.17
N ARG A 3 40.50 -19.50 -32.68
CA ARG A 3 40.22 -18.30 -31.86
C ARG A 3 38.72 -18.29 -31.56
N THR A 4 38.33 -18.53 -30.31
CA THR A 4 36.97 -18.24 -29.84
C THR A 4 37.01 -17.02 -28.93
N SER A 5 36.71 -15.88 -29.56
CA SER A 5 36.21 -14.67 -28.91
C SER A 5 34.74 -14.89 -28.59
N CYS A 6 34.35 -14.83 -27.32
CA CYS A 6 32.95 -14.79 -26.92
C CYS A 6 32.74 -13.77 -25.79
N ARG A 7 32.37 -12.56 -26.23
CA ARG A 7 31.42 -11.57 -25.66
C ARG A 7 31.05 -11.68 -24.17
N SER A 8 31.51 -10.67 -23.44
CA SER A 8 30.91 -10.17 -22.22
C SER A 8 29.43 -9.82 -22.43
N THR A 9 28.51 -10.56 -21.80
CA THR A 9 27.11 -10.12 -21.63
C THR A 9 26.97 -9.36 -20.33
N SER A 10 27.31 -8.07 -20.36
CA SER A 10 26.88 -7.10 -19.35
C SER A 10 25.36 -6.87 -19.44
N GLY A 11 24.68 -6.87 -18.29
CA GLY A 11 23.65 -5.84 -18.03
C GLY A 11 22.16 -6.19 -18.04
N ALA A 12 21.72 -7.44 -18.20
CA ALA A 12 20.26 -7.73 -18.28
C ALA A 12 19.59 -8.25 -16.98
N ILE A 13 20.36 -8.70 -15.97
CA ILE A 13 19.80 -9.39 -14.79
C ILE A 13 19.33 -8.42 -13.69
N SER A 14 19.83 -7.18 -13.68
CA SER A 14 19.58 -6.21 -12.61
C SER A 14 18.15 -5.64 -12.58
N ARG A 15 17.50 -5.44 -13.74
CA ARG A 15 16.19 -4.76 -13.78
C ARG A 15 15.01 -5.60 -13.27
N ARG A 16 15.11 -6.92 -13.23
CA ARG A 16 14.01 -7.79 -12.75
C ARG A 16 13.90 -7.82 -11.23
N ARG A 17 15.00 -7.67 -10.49
CA ARG A 17 15.01 -7.78 -9.02
C ARG A 17 14.23 -6.65 -8.32
N GLY A 18 14.34 -5.41 -8.82
CA GLY A 18 13.63 -4.27 -8.24
C GLY A 18 12.09 -4.37 -8.37
N SER A 19 11.60 -4.94 -9.46
CA SER A 19 10.14 -5.07 -9.70
C SER A 19 9.45 -6.08 -8.77
N VAL A 20 10.15 -7.16 -8.39
CA VAL A 20 9.63 -8.21 -7.51
C VAL A 20 9.59 -7.73 -6.06
N LEU A 21 10.64 -7.02 -5.61
CA LEU A 21 10.68 -6.39 -4.29
C LEU A 21 9.53 -5.39 -4.11
N ARG A 22 9.29 -4.55 -5.12
CA ARG A 22 8.22 -3.54 -5.10
C ARG A 22 6.82 -4.14 -5.14
N ARG A 23 6.62 -5.29 -5.81
CA ARG A 23 5.35 -6.02 -5.75
C ARG A 23 5.09 -6.64 -4.39
N ARG A 24 6.12 -7.21 -3.75
CA ARG A 24 6.00 -7.74 -2.37
C ARG A 24 5.66 -6.64 -1.37
N SER A 25 6.25 -5.45 -1.50
CA SER A 25 5.89 -4.32 -0.63
C SER A 25 4.46 -3.84 -0.82
N LEU A 26 3.93 -3.86 -2.05
CA LEU A 26 2.53 -3.52 -2.32
C LEU A 26 1.55 -4.59 -1.81
N GLN A 27 1.93 -5.87 -1.88
CA GLN A 27 1.15 -6.96 -1.29
C GLN A 27 1.11 -6.84 0.23
N ASN A 28 2.25 -6.58 0.88
CA ASN A 28 2.32 -6.36 2.32
C ASN A 28 1.46 -5.17 2.75
N LEU A 29 1.55 -4.05 2.03
CA LEU A 29 0.71 -2.87 2.29
C LEU A 29 -0.77 -3.18 2.12
N HIS A 30 -1.13 -3.97 1.09
CA HIS A 30 -2.51 -4.37 0.88
C HIS A 30 -3.03 -5.26 2.02
N GLU A 31 -2.23 -6.20 2.51
CA GLU A 31 -2.60 -7.05 3.64
C GLU A 31 -2.69 -6.27 4.96
N GLU A 32 -1.76 -5.33 5.18
CA GLU A 32 -1.81 -4.41 6.30
C GLU A 32 -3.08 -3.55 6.26
N LEU A 33 -3.44 -3.03 5.08
CA LEU A 33 -4.65 -2.25 4.89
C LEU A 33 -5.92 -3.10 5.12
N ARG A 34 -5.93 -4.37 4.70
CA ARG A 34 -7.05 -5.29 4.97
C ARG A 34 -7.30 -5.50 6.46
N MET A 35 -6.23 -5.57 7.26
CA MET A 35 -6.34 -5.76 8.72
C MET A 35 -6.76 -4.48 9.43
N LEU A 36 -6.38 -3.31 8.91
CA LEU A 36 -6.64 -2.02 9.55
C LEU A 36 -8.08 -1.52 9.32
N ILE A 37 -8.63 -1.77 8.13
CA ILE A 37 -9.93 -1.20 7.74
C ILE A 37 -11.06 -2.12 8.23
N PRO A 38 -12.09 -1.59 8.93
CA PRO A 38 -13.26 -2.37 9.30
C PRO A 38 -13.92 -3.00 8.07
N GLY A 39 -14.10 -4.34 8.10
CA GLY A 39 -14.63 -5.09 6.96
C GLY A 39 -13.60 -5.40 5.85
N GLY A 40 -12.37 -4.86 5.94
CA GLY A 40 -11.30 -5.07 4.95
C GLY A 40 -10.88 -6.54 4.78
N GLY A 41 -10.86 -7.32 5.87
CA GLY A 41 -10.56 -8.76 5.83
C GLY A 41 -11.58 -9.62 5.05
N ARG A 42 -12.78 -9.10 4.77
CA ARG A 42 -13.79 -9.77 3.94
C ARG A 42 -13.67 -9.43 2.45
N THR A 43 -12.86 -8.42 2.14
CA THR A 43 -12.80 -7.82 0.81
C THR A 43 -11.75 -8.52 -0.04
N LEU A 44 -12.18 -9.17 -1.12
CA LEU A 44 -11.29 -9.92 -2.02
C LEU A 44 -10.64 -9.04 -3.10
N ARG A 45 -11.27 -7.90 -3.43
CA ARG A 45 -10.82 -6.99 -4.49
C ARG A 45 -10.14 -5.73 -3.96
N SER A 46 -9.04 -5.31 -4.58
CA SER A 46 -8.28 -4.13 -4.17
C SER A 46 -9.07 -2.83 -4.32
N GLU A 47 -9.90 -2.71 -5.35
CA GLU A 47 -10.72 -1.51 -5.62
C GLU A 47 -11.74 -1.26 -4.50
N GLU A 48 -12.42 -2.32 -4.07
CA GLU A 48 -13.39 -2.27 -2.98
C GLU A 48 -12.68 -1.94 -1.65
N LEU A 49 -11.49 -2.51 -1.41
CA LEU A 49 -10.70 -2.18 -0.23
C LEU A 49 -10.30 -0.70 -0.20
N LEU A 50 -9.93 -0.13 -1.34
CA LEU A 50 -9.60 1.29 -1.46
C LEU A 50 -10.83 2.19 -1.24
N SER A 51 -12.00 1.79 -1.73
CA SER A 51 -13.26 2.50 -1.47
C SER A 51 -13.59 2.49 0.03
N LEU A 52 -13.58 1.32 0.66
CA LEU A 52 -13.79 1.18 2.11
C LEU A 52 -12.77 1.99 2.92
N THR A 53 -11.52 2.05 2.44
CA THR A 53 -10.48 2.85 3.06
C THR A 53 -10.82 4.34 3.01
N ALA A 54 -11.27 4.84 1.86
CA ALA A 54 -11.66 6.24 1.71
C ALA A 54 -12.83 6.60 2.64
N ASP A 55 -13.85 5.76 2.67
CA ASP A 55 -15.02 5.93 3.55
C ASP A 55 -14.60 5.93 5.02
N TYR A 56 -13.71 5.02 5.42
CA TYR A 56 -13.23 4.94 6.79
C TYR A 56 -12.38 6.15 7.21
N ILE A 57 -11.52 6.66 6.31
CA ILE A 57 -10.77 7.89 6.55
C ILE A 57 -11.72 9.08 6.76
N MET A 58 -12.76 9.19 5.92
CA MET A 58 -13.76 10.24 6.05
C MET A 58 -14.50 10.16 7.38
N PHE A 59 -14.93 8.95 7.77
CA PHE A 59 -15.57 8.69 9.06
C PHE A 59 -14.69 9.08 10.25
N LEU A 60 -13.41 8.67 10.24
CA LEU A 60 -12.47 9.02 11.31
C LEU A 60 -12.24 10.54 11.40
N ARG A 61 -12.07 11.21 10.26
CA ARG A 61 -11.92 12.68 10.22
C ARG A 61 -13.14 13.37 10.81
N PHE A 62 -14.33 12.92 10.45
CA PHE A 62 -15.57 13.45 11.00
C PHE A 62 -15.62 13.28 12.53
N LYS A 63 -15.33 12.08 13.05
CA LYS A 63 -15.30 11.83 14.50
C LYS A 63 -14.32 12.76 15.23
N VAL A 64 -13.11 12.91 14.69
CA VAL A 64 -12.10 13.80 15.27
C VAL A 64 -12.57 15.25 15.26
N ASN A 65 -13.18 15.71 14.16
CA ASN A 65 -13.69 17.08 14.07
C ASN A 65 -14.83 17.33 15.07
N VAL A 66 -15.77 16.40 15.22
CA VAL A 66 -16.83 16.50 16.23
C VAL A 66 -16.24 16.56 17.64
N LEU A 67 -15.31 15.66 17.98
CA LEU A 67 -14.67 15.65 19.29
C LEU A 67 -13.89 16.94 19.56
N ARG A 68 -13.23 17.49 18.54
CA ARG A 68 -12.52 18.76 18.63
C ARG A 68 -13.48 19.92 18.89
N ALA A 69 -14.56 20.03 18.12
CA ALA A 69 -15.57 21.06 18.30
C ALA A 69 -16.18 20.99 19.71
N ILE A 70 -16.46 19.77 20.21
CA ILE A 70 -16.92 19.59 21.59
C ILE A 70 -15.86 20.05 22.59
N SER A 71 -14.59 19.65 22.42
CA SER A 71 -13.51 20.06 23.31
C SER A 71 -13.36 21.58 23.39
N GLU A 72 -13.46 22.28 22.26
CA GLU A 72 -13.38 23.75 22.20
C GLU A 72 -14.55 24.41 22.95
N MET A 73 -15.71 23.75 23.02
CA MET A 73 -16.88 24.25 23.75
C MET A 73 -16.78 24.03 25.27
N TYR A 74 -16.09 22.97 25.70
CA TYR A 74 -15.94 22.64 27.14
C TYR A 74 -14.63 23.13 27.76
N MET A 75 -13.59 23.36 26.96
CA MET A 75 -12.30 23.92 27.36
C MET A 75 -11.95 25.10 26.44
N PRO A 76 -12.53 26.29 26.71
CA PRO A 76 -12.24 27.50 25.94
C PRO A 76 -10.79 27.97 26.11
#